data_AF-A0A4Y2BVQ5-F1
#
_entry.id   AF-A0A4Y2BVQ5-F1
#
_cell.length_a   1.000
_cell.length_b   1.000
_cell.length_c   1.000
_cell.angle_alpha   90.00
_cell.angle_beta   90.00
_cell.angle_gamma   90.00
#
_symmetry.space_group_name_H-M   'P 1'
#
loop_
_entity.id
_entity.type
_entity.pdbx_description
1 polymer ?
#
loop_
_entity_poly.entity_id
_entity_poly.type
_entity_poly.pdbx_seq_one_letter_code
_entity_poly.pdbx_strand_id
1 'polypeptide(L)'
;MSIDIEATINERIKKSPFFSIQVDESTDVSDLPILLAIVRYLNVNELEENLLLCYPLTKRCTGEGIFNAIQGYFCENEIDWAKCCGVCTDDGKSMFGYYKDLRGRIKIVAPHVACSHCCIHRQSLAEKPLPDSLKEVLNQSVKVVNFIKLNSTNTRLFKSLCRDMGSLHTTLLLYTEVKFICFLKTTLLRRALNFMKVNDCSSLRTYLTFFQK
;
A
#
# COMPACT_ATOMS: atom_id res chain seq x y z
N MET A 1 -31.62 5.21 7.85
CA MET A 1 -30.71 6.37 7.74
C MET A 1 -29.40 5.88 7.16
N SER A 2 -29.04 6.32 5.96
CA SER A 2 -27.74 6.01 5.37
C SER A 2 -26.70 6.85 6.12
N ILE A 3 -25.80 6.21 6.87
CA ILE A 3 -24.66 6.90 7.46
C ILE A 3 -23.73 7.28 6.31
N ASP A 4 -23.37 8.56 6.24
CA ASP A 4 -22.33 9.02 5.32
C ASP A 4 -20.99 8.42 5.77
N ILE A 5 -20.48 7.49 4.96
CA ILE A 5 -19.24 6.77 5.23
C ILE A 5 -18.06 7.76 5.24
N GLU A 6 -18.10 8.76 4.37
CA GLU A 6 -17.06 9.79 4.28
C GLU A 6 -17.00 10.63 5.55
N ALA A 7 -18.15 11.16 5.97
CA ALA A 7 -18.25 11.93 7.22
C ALA A 7 -17.75 11.12 8.43
N THR A 8 -18.10 9.83 8.48
CA THR A 8 -17.66 8.92 9.55
C THR A 8 -16.14 8.76 9.57
N ILE A 9 -15.53 8.55 8.40
CA ILE A 9 -14.07 8.42 8.28
C ILE A 9 -13.39 9.72 8.68
N ASN A 10 -13.89 10.87 8.21
CA ASN A 10 -13.33 12.19 8.52
C ASN A 10 -13.39 12.50 10.02
N GLU A 11 -14.50 12.17 10.70
CA GLU A 11 -14.57 12.29 12.15
C GLU A 11 -13.54 11.42 12.88
N ARG A 12 -13.32 10.18 12.42
CA ARG A 12 -12.33 9.28 13.03
C ARG A 12 -10.91 9.78 12.83
N ILE A 13 -10.58 10.28 11.64
CA ILE A 13 -9.27 10.89 11.35
C ILE A 13 -9.04 12.10 12.26
N LYS A 14 -10.05 12.96 12.42
CA LYS A 14 -9.97 14.13 13.32
C LYS A 14 -9.71 13.73 14.77
N LYS A 15 -10.33 12.64 15.24
CA LYS A 15 -10.15 12.10 16.61
C LYS A 15 -8.81 11.39 16.78
N SER A 16 -8.24 10.84 15.71
CA SER A 16 -6.94 10.17 15.75
C SER A 16 -5.82 11.14 16.16
N PRO A 17 -4.89 10.73 17.05
CA PRO A 17 -3.75 11.57 17.43
C PRO A 17 -2.79 11.82 16.25
N PHE A 18 -2.69 10.86 15.33
CA PHE A 18 -1.87 10.95 14.13
C PHE A 18 -2.48 10.12 13.00
N PHE A 19 -2.16 10.48 11.76
CA PHE A 19 -2.52 9.70 10.59
C PHE A 19 -1.42 9.75 9.54
N SER A 20 -1.43 8.82 8.60
CA SER A 20 -0.57 8.84 7.42
C SER A 20 -1.39 8.64 6.16
N ILE A 21 -0.94 9.18 5.04
CA ILE A 21 -1.62 9.01 3.75
C ILE A 21 -0.71 8.30 2.76
N GLN A 22 -1.30 7.42 1.95
CA GLN A 22 -0.67 6.85 0.76
C GLN A 22 -1.39 7.38 -0.47
N VAL A 23 -0.62 7.97 -1.38
CA VAL A 23 -1.11 8.63 -2.58
C VAL A 23 -0.59 7.88 -3.79
N ASP A 24 -1.50 7.50 -4.68
CA ASP A 24 -1.19 6.79 -5.93
C ASP A 24 -1.94 7.39 -7.11
N GLU A 25 -1.31 7.34 -8.29
CA GLU A 25 -1.91 7.73 -9.56
C GLU A 25 -2.33 6.46 -10.32
N SER A 26 -3.62 6.33 -10.61
CA SER A 26 -4.16 5.23 -11.43
C SER A 26 -4.82 5.80 -12.69
N THR A 27 -5.09 4.94 -13.67
CA THR A 27 -5.98 5.25 -14.78
C THR A 27 -7.31 4.52 -14.60
N ASP A 28 -8.42 5.14 -14.98
CA ASP A 28 -9.72 4.49 -15.02
C ASP A 28 -9.92 3.66 -16.30
N VAL A 29 -11.10 3.07 -16.46
CA VAL A 29 -11.46 2.28 -17.65
C VAL A 29 -11.57 3.10 -18.94
N SER A 30 -11.54 4.43 -18.84
CA SER A 30 -11.57 5.40 -19.92
C SER A 30 -10.22 6.11 -20.10
N ASP A 31 -9.14 5.56 -19.52
CA ASP A 31 -7.77 6.10 -19.54
C ASP A 31 -7.63 7.51 -18.94
N LEU A 32 -8.58 7.94 -18.11
CA LEU A 32 -8.47 9.18 -17.36
C LEU A 32 -7.63 8.97 -16.10
N PRO A 33 -6.66 9.85 -15.81
CA PRO A 33 -5.89 9.75 -14.60
C PRO A 33 -6.76 10.07 -13.38
N ILE A 34 -6.72 9.19 -12.38
CA ILE A 34 -7.39 9.32 -11.09
C ILE A 34 -6.33 9.35 -10.00
N LEU A 35 -6.47 10.33 -9.11
CA LEU A 35 -5.75 10.38 -7.85
C LEU A 35 -6.48 9.55 -6.82
N LEU A 36 -5.77 8.61 -6.20
CA LEU A 36 -6.27 7.82 -5.10
C LEU A 36 -5.45 8.13 -3.84
N ALA A 37 -6.13 8.52 -2.76
CA ALA A 37 -5.51 8.68 -1.45
C ALA A 37 -6.14 7.71 -0.46
N ILE A 38 -5.31 6.89 0.16
CA ILE A 38 -5.69 6.00 1.26
C ILE A 38 -5.13 6.61 2.55
N VAL A 39 -5.95 6.70 3.58
CA VAL A 39 -5.54 7.14 4.91
C VAL A 39 -5.37 5.95 5.82
N ARG A 40 -4.37 6.02 6.70
CA ARG A 40 -4.17 5.11 7.82
C ARG A 40 -4.18 5.92 9.11
N TYR A 41 -5.06 5.56 10.04
CA TYR A 41 -5.26 6.28 11.29
C TYR A 41 -5.52 5.31 12.44
N LEU A 42 -5.46 5.82 13.67
CA LEU A 42 -5.70 5.05 14.88
C LEU A 42 -7.15 5.26 15.33
N ASN A 43 -7.95 4.20 15.36
CA ASN A 43 -9.31 4.18 15.87
C ASN A 43 -9.41 3.23 17.05
N VAL A 44 -9.71 3.73 18.26
CA VAL A 44 -9.87 2.89 19.47
C VAL A 44 -8.70 1.89 19.65
N ASN A 45 -7.47 2.37 19.47
CA ASN A 45 -6.22 1.58 19.52
C ASN A 45 -6.01 0.54 18.40
N GLU A 46 -6.87 0.49 17.39
CA GLU A 46 -6.67 -0.31 16.18
C GLU A 46 -6.26 0.57 15.00
N LEU A 47 -5.34 0.08 14.18
CA LEU A 47 -4.96 0.76 12.94
C LEU A 47 -5.98 0.44 11.86
N GLU A 48 -6.70 1.46 11.41
CA GLU A 48 -7.65 1.37 10.31
C GLU A 48 -7.06 2.01 9.04
N GLU A 49 -7.42 1.45 7.89
CA GLU A 49 -7.07 1.96 6.58
C GLU A 49 -8.34 2.14 5.76
N ASN A 50 -8.56 3.32 5.19
CA ASN A 50 -9.73 3.61 4.37
C ASN A 50 -9.36 4.47 3.16
N LEU A 51 -10.15 4.35 2.10
CA LEU A 51 -10.09 5.26 0.97
C LEU A 51 -10.55 6.65 1.44
N LEU A 52 -9.67 7.64 1.31
CA LEU A 52 -9.93 9.04 1.68
C LEU A 52 -10.41 9.85 0.49
N LEU A 53 -9.74 9.68 -0.65
CA LEU A 53 -9.99 10.48 -1.85
C LEU A 53 -9.91 9.62 -3.10
N CYS A 54 -10.89 9.79 -3.99
CA CYS A 54 -10.86 9.32 -5.36
C CYS A 54 -11.21 10.51 -6.26
N TYR A 55 -10.19 11.13 -6.85
CA TYR A 55 -10.33 12.42 -7.54
C TYR A 55 -9.85 12.33 -8.99
N PRO A 56 -10.73 12.54 -9.99
CA PRO A 56 -10.31 12.55 -11.39
C PRO A 56 -9.44 13.78 -11.68
N LEU A 57 -8.25 13.54 -12.21
CA LEU A 57 -7.33 14.61 -12.61
C LEU A 57 -7.69 15.05 -14.04
N THR A 58 -8.46 16.14 -14.16
CA THR A 58 -8.96 16.67 -15.44
C THR A 58 -7.88 17.33 -16.32
N LYS A 59 -6.68 17.56 -15.79
CA LYS A 59 -5.51 18.16 -16.46
C LYS A 59 -4.26 17.29 -16.23
N ARG A 60 -3.13 17.62 -16.86
CA ARG A 60 -1.83 16.94 -16.64
C ARG A 60 -1.57 16.71 -15.15
N CYS A 61 -1.22 15.47 -14.80
CA CYS A 61 -0.78 15.06 -13.46
C CYS A 61 0.51 15.79 -13.09
N THR A 62 0.38 16.88 -12.35
CA THR A 62 1.48 17.66 -11.80
C THR A 62 1.41 17.57 -10.28
N GLY A 63 2.56 17.61 -9.60
CA GLY A 63 2.60 17.60 -8.14
C GLY A 63 1.79 18.74 -7.51
N GLU A 64 1.62 19.85 -8.23
CA GLU A 64 0.73 20.95 -7.86
C GLU A 64 -0.75 20.56 -7.88
N GLY A 65 -1.23 19.98 -8.98
CA GLY A 65 -2.63 19.57 -9.09
C GLY A 65 -3.00 18.54 -8.03
N ILE A 66 -2.10 17.59 -7.77
CA ILE A 66 -2.28 16.57 -6.72
C ILE A 66 -2.28 17.20 -5.33
N PHE A 67 -1.32 18.09 -5.05
CA PHE A 67 -1.28 18.80 -3.77
C PHE A 67 -2.54 19.63 -3.54
N ASN A 68 -3.00 20.38 -4.55
CA ASN A 68 -4.20 21.20 -4.45
C ASN A 68 -5.47 20.36 -4.23
N ALA A 69 -5.57 19.17 -4.85
CA ALA A 69 -6.69 18.26 -4.61
C ALA A 69 -6.72 17.77 -3.15
N ILE A 70 -5.56 17.33 -2.62
CA ILE A 70 -5.45 16.88 -1.23
C ILE A 70 -5.67 18.05 -0.26
N GLN A 71 -5.07 19.21 -0.52
CA GLN A 71 -5.21 20.40 0.30
C GLN A 71 -6.65 20.90 0.32
N GLY A 72 -7.34 20.91 -0.83
CA GLY A 72 -8.76 21.24 -0.93
C GLY A 72 -9.60 20.32 -0.06
N TYR A 73 -9.39 19.00 -0.19
CA TYR A 73 -10.07 18.00 0.63
C TYR A 73 -9.84 18.21 2.13
N PHE A 74 -8.59 18.50 2.53
CA PHE A 74 -8.24 18.72 3.93
C PHE A 74 -8.86 20.00 4.47
N CYS A 75 -8.92 21.08 3.67
CA CYS A 75 -9.59 22.32 4.06
C CYS A 75 -11.10 22.12 4.21
N GLU A 76 -11.76 21.50 3.23
CA GLU A 76 -13.20 21.25 3.23
C GLU A 76 -13.64 20.38 4.40
N ASN A 77 -12.83 19.38 4.75
CA ASN A 77 -13.11 18.46 5.83
C ASN A 77 -12.42 18.82 7.14
N GLU A 78 -11.77 19.98 7.26
CA GLU A 78 -11.04 20.44 8.46
C GLU A 78 -10.04 19.39 9.01
N ILE A 79 -9.29 18.74 8.12
CA ILE A 79 -8.24 17.79 8.47
C ILE A 79 -6.92 18.55 8.62
N ASP A 80 -6.32 18.45 9.79
CA ASP A 80 -5.10 19.18 10.12
C ASP A 80 -3.85 18.42 9.67
N TRP A 81 -3.02 19.07 8.85
CA TRP A 81 -1.70 18.59 8.46
C TRP A 81 -0.75 18.38 9.64
N ALA A 82 -0.94 19.05 10.77
CA ALA A 82 -0.14 18.86 11.99
C ALA A 82 -0.25 17.45 12.58
N LYS A 83 -1.33 16.72 12.28
CA LYS A 83 -1.54 15.33 12.69
C LYS A 83 -1.00 14.33 11.65
N CYS A 84 -0.58 14.80 10.48
CA CYS A 84 -0.03 13.93 9.46
C CYS A 84 1.40 13.54 9.84
N CYS A 85 1.64 12.25 10.15
CA CYS A 85 2.97 11.78 10.49
C CYS A 85 3.75 11.26 9.28
N GLY A 86 3.06 10.86 8.21
CA GLY A 86 3.69 10.22 7.06
C GLY A 86 2.91 10.35 5.76
N VAL A 87 3.63 10.52 4.67
CA VAL A 87 3.11 10.49 3.30
C VAL A 87 3.90 9.48 2.48
N CYS A 88 3.18 8.57 1.86
CA CYS A 88 3.72 7.55 0.98
C CYS A 88 3.30 7.87 -0.47
N THR A 89 4.26 8.04 -1.38
CA THR A 89 3.97 8.31 -2.80
C THR A 89 4.62 7.27 -3.69
N ASP A 90 4.06 7.03 -4.87
CA ASP A 90 4.78 6.34 -5.94
C ASP A 90 5.92 7.20 -6.50
N ASP A 91 6.76 6.59 -7.34
CA ASP A 91 7.89 7.26 -8.01
C ASP A 91 7.47 7.94 -9.33
N GLY A 92 6.19 8.32 -9.44
CA GLY A 92 5.71 9.10 -10.56
C GLY A 92 6.51 10.40 -10.69
N LYS A 93 6.79 10.83 -11.93
CA LYS A 93 7.51 12.09 -12.21
C LYS A 93 6.82 13.31 -11.59
N SER A 94 5.52 13.23 -11.33
CA SER A 94 4.67 14.23 -10.65
C SER A 94 4.80 14.21 -9.12
N MET A 95 5.26 13.10 -8.55
CA MET A 95 5.33 12.84 -7.11
C MET A 95 6.74 13.04 -6.53
N PHE A 96 7.78 12.89 -7.37
CA PHE A 96 9.18 12.89 -6.94
C PHE A 96 10.01 14.06 -7.46
N GLY A 97 10.37 14.96 -6.52
CA GLY A 97 11.42 15.97 -6.66
C GLY A 97 11.27 17.11 -5.64
N TYR A 98 12.34 17.89 -5.49
CA TYR A 98 12.62 18.65 -4.26
C TYR A 98 11.75 19.91 -4.09
N TYR A 99 11.28 20.51 -5.19
CA TYR A 99 10.61 21.84 -5.15
C TYR A 99 9.30 21.95 -5.96
N LYS A 100 9.12 21.19 -7.04
CA LYS A 100 7.91 21.31 -7.90
C LYS A 100 6.90 20.19 -7.65
N ASP A 101 7.34 19.10 -7.06
CA ASP A 101 6.60 17.85 -6.94
C ASP A 101 5.90 17.77 -5.58
N LEU A 102 4.98 16.80 -5.45
CA LEU A 102 4.08 16.69 -4.30
C LEU A 102 4.81 16.75 -2.95
N ARG A 103 5.93 16.03 -2.83
CA ARG A 103 6.71 15.96 -1.57
C ARG A 103 7.25 17.32 -1.13
N GLY A 104 7.77 18.12 -2.06
CA GLY A 104 8.29 19.46 -1.76
C GLY A 104 7.18 20.38 -1.24
N ARG A 105 6.00 20.31 -1.84
CA ARG A 105 4.83 21.12 -1.44
C ARG A 105 4.29 20.72 -0.07
N ILE A 106 4.19 19.42 0.21
CA ILE A 106 3.80 18.92 1.54
C ILE A 106 4.81 19.37 2.59
N LYS A 107 6.11 19.35 2.29
CA LYS A 107 7.15 19.79 3.23
C LYS A 107 7.09 21.27 3.59
N ILE A 108 6.51 22.12 2.73
CA ILE A 108 6.29 23.54 3.03
C ILE A 108 5.17 23.70 4.07
N VAL A 109 4.07 22.95 3.94
CA VAL A 109 2.91 23.04 4.86
C VAL A 109 3.11 22.22 6.13
N ALA A 110 3.79 21.08 6.03
CA ALA A 110 3.99 20.13 7.11
C ALA A 110 5.45 19.62 7.12
N PRO A 111 6.41 20.42 7.65
CA PRO A 111 7.83 20.07 7.63
C PRO A 111 8.16 18.76 8.36
N HIS A 112 7.36 18.42 9.38
CA HIS A 112 7.54 17.25 10.24
C HIS A 112 7.12 15.92 9.58
N VAL A 113 6.33 15.95 8.50
CA VAL A 113 5.81 14.74 7.84
C VAL A 113 6.97 13.90 7.27
N ALA A 114 7.01 12.61 7.57
CA ALA A 114 7.94 11.70 6.92
C ALA A 114 7.46 11.34 5.51
N CYS A 115 8.26 11.60 4.49
CA CYS A 115 7.93 11.22 3.11
C CYS A 115 8.66 9.92 2.74
N SER A 116 7.92 8.87 2.41
CA SER A 116 8.46 7.58 1.99
C SER A 116 7.99 7.20 0.59
N HIS A 117 8.78 6.34 -0.04
CA HIS A 117 8.39 5.70 -1.30
C HIS A 117 7.43 4.56 -1.05
N CYS A 118 6.50 4.35 -1.98
CA CYS A 118 5.59 3.22 -1.94
C CYS A 118 6.35 1.89 -1.95
N CYS A 119 6.27 1.14 -0.84
CA CYS A 119 6.95 -0.15 -0.67
C CYS A 119 6.57 -1.13 -1.78
N ILE A 120 5.34 -1.04 -2.26
CA ILE A 120 4.80 -1.78 -3.40
C ILE A 120 5.58 -1.49 -4.67
N HIS A 121 5.77 -0.20 -4.97
CA HIS A 121 6.48 0.22 -6.16
C HIS A 121 7.95 -0.18 -6.08
N ARG A 122 8.61 0.03 -4.92
CA ARG A 122 10.00 -0.42 -4.70
C ARG A 122 10.17 -1.91 -4.87
N GLN A 123 9.22 -2.72 -4.40
CA GLN A 123 9.27 -4.17 -4.60
C GLN A 123 9.09 -4.58 -6.05
N SER A 124 8.15 -3.96 -6.77
CA SER A 124 7.97 -4.17 -8.20
C SER A 124 9.24 -3.81 -8.98
N LEU A 125 9.91 -2.72 -8.61
CA LEU A 125 11.21 -2.34 -9.19
C LEU A 125 12.32 -3.34 -8.84
N ALA A 126 12.35 -3.85 -7.61
CA ALA A 126 13.33 -4.83 -7.15
C ALA A 126 13.17 -6.20 -7.84
N GLU A 127 11.98 -6.51 -8.38
CA GLU A 127 11.73 -7.74 -9.14
C GLU A 127 12.32 -7.72 -10.55
N LYS A 128 12.41 -6.54 -11.18
CA LYS A 128 12.93 -6.39 -12.55
C LYS A 128 14.33 -7.01 -12.75
N PRO A 129 15.33 -6.73 -11.88
CA PRO A 129 16.68 -7.27 -12.05
C PRO A 129 16.84 -8.73 -11.59
N LEU A 130 15.77 -9.43 -11.20
CA LEU A 130 15.93 -10.80 -10.70
C LEU A 130 16.32 -11.79 -11.81
N PRO A 131 17.18 -12.78 -11.50
CA PRO A 131 17.46 -13.90 -12.40
C PRO A 131 16.19 -14.65 -12.77
N ASP A 132 16.14 -15.20 -13.98
CA ASP A 132 14.95 -15.89 -14.50
C ASP A 132 14.56 -17.10 -13.65
N SER A 133 15.54 -17.81 -13.08
CA SER A 133 15.29 -18.92 -12.16
C SER A 133 14.50 -18.50 -10.92
N LEU A 134 14.74 -17.30 -10.40
CA LEU A 134 14.02 -16.78 -9.23
C LEU A 134 12.64 -16.23 -9.62
N LYS A 135 12.52 -15.61 -10.79
CA LYS A 135 11.22 -15.16 -11.33
C LYS A 135 10.28 -16.35 -11.53
N GLU A 136 10.78 -17.47 -12.03
CA GLU A 136 9.97 -18.68 -12.21
C GLU A 136 9.42 -19.20 -10.88
N VAL A 137 10.25 -19.28 -9.84
CA VAL A 137 9.81 -19.70 -8.50
C VAL A 137 8.74 -18.75 -7.93
N LEU A 138 8.89 -17.44 -8.13
CA LEU A 138 7.88 -16.46 -7.73
C LEU A 138 6.56 -16.65 -8.49
N ASN A 139 6.61 -16.86 -9.81
CA ASN A 139 5.44 -17.10 -10.63
C ASN A 139 4.70 -18.38 -10.23
N GLN A 140 5.42 -19.46 -9.93
CA GLN A 140 4.82 -20.70 -9.43
C GLN A 140 4.17 -20.48 -8.06
N SER A 141 4.82 -19.73 -7.18
CA SER A 141 4.26 -19.37 -5.86
C SER A 141 2.94 -18.60 -6.01
N VAL A 142 2.87 -17.65 -6.95
CA VAL A 142 1.65 -16.89 -7.28
C VAL A 142 0.54 -17.82 -7.76
N LYS A 143 0.83 -18.76 -8.67
CA LYS A 143 -0.15 -19.75 -9.17
C LYS A 143 -0.75 -20.57 -8.04
N VAL A 144 0.08 -21.05 -7.11
CA VAL A 144 -0.36 -21.84 -5.95
C VAL A 144 -1.27 -21.02 -5.04
N VAL A 145 -0.89 -19.78 -4.74
CA VAL A 145 -1.72 -18.87 -3.91
C VAL A 145 -3.07 -18.62 -4.57
N ASN A 146 -3.08 -18.34 -5.87
CA ASN A 146 -4.31 -18.11 -6.62
C ASN A 146 -5.19 -19.37 -6.65
N PHE A 147 -4.63 -20.55 -6.88
CA PHE A 147 -5.36 -21.82 -6.81
C PHE A 147 -6.02 -22.06 -5.43
N ILE A 148 -5.32 -21.74 -4.34
CA ILE A 148 -5.86 -21.87 -2.98
C ILE A 148 -7.00 -20.88 -2.75
N LYS A 149 -6.85 -19.63 -3.24
CA LYS A 149 -7.79 -18.54 -2.98
C LYS A 149 -9.03 -18.55 -3.88
N LEU A 150 -8.93 -19.11 -5.07
CA LEU A 150 -10.07 -19.25 -6.00
C LEU A 150 -11.12 -20.24 -5.52
N ASN A 151 -10.78 -21.14 -4.58
CA ASN A 151 -11.69 -22.15 -4.05
C ASN A 151 -11.81 -22.06 -2.51
N SER A 152 -13.04 -21.90 -2.02
CA SER A 152 -13.34 -21.77 -0.58
C SER A 152 -12.96 -23.02 0.22
N THR A 153 -13.06 -24.21 -0.38
CA THR A 153 -12.65 -25.48 0.23
C THR A 153 -11.13 -25.54 0.38
N ASN A 154 -10.37 -25.16 -0.66
CA ASN A 154 -8.91 -25.12 -0.60
C ASN A 154 -8.42 -24.13 0.47
N THR A 155 -9.06 -22.97 0.57
CA THR A 155 -8.76 -21.99 1.62
C THR A 155 -9.01 -22.56 3.03
N ARG A 156 -10.10 -23.31 3.23
CA ARG A 156 -10.41 -23.98 4.52
C ARG A 156 -9.38 -25.06 4.85
N LEU A 157 -9.01 -25.89 3.88
CA LEU A 157 -7.99 -26.95 4.05
C LEU A 157 -6.63 -26.34 4.39
N PHE A 158 -6.20 -25.32 3.65
CA PHE A 158 -4.97 -24.58 3.93
C PHE A 158 -4.96 -23.98 5.35
N LYS A 159 -6.09 -23.42 5.79
CA LYS A 159 -6.25 -22.89 7.15
C LYS A 159 -6.15 -23.97 8.23
N SER A 160 -6.59 -25.20 7.94
CA SER A 160 -6.42 -26.34 8.85
C SER A 160 -4.95 -26.74 8.94
N LEU A 161 -4.32 -26.99 7.79
CA LEU A 161 -2.90 -27.35 7.71
C LEU A 161 -2.00 -26.33 8.42
N CYS A 162 -2.25 -25.04 8.22
CA CYS A 162 -1.48 -23.99 8.90
C CYS A 162 -1.65 -24.00 10.42
N ARG A 163 -2.84 -24.36 10.93
CA ARG A 163 -3.07 -24.48 12.37
C ARG A 163 -2.36 -25.70 12.94
N ASP A 164 -2.41 -26.83 12.24
CA ASP A 164 -1.75 -28.06 12.67
C ASP A 164 -0.22 -27.90 12.70
N MET A 165 0.34 -27.08 11.81
CA MET A 165 1.77 -26.72 11.79
C MET A 165 2.15 -25.58 12.76
N GLY A 166 1.21 -25.05 13.56
CA GLY A 166 1.48 -23.96 14.50
C GLY A 166 1.85 -22.62 13.85
N SER A 167 1.42 -22.38 12.60
CA SER A 167 1.70 -21.11 11.90
C SER A 167 0.89 -19.95 12.50
N LEU A 168 1.58 -18.82 12.75
CA LEU A 168 0.95 -17.56 13.15
C LEU A 168 0.01 -16.97 12.08
N HIS A 169 0.15 -17.40 10.82
CA HIS A 169 -0.66 -16.91 9.70
C HIS A 169 -1.39 -18.06 9.02
N THR A 170 -2.72 -18.05 9.12
CA THR A 170 -3.57 -19.14 8.62
C THR A 170 -4.29 -18.80 7.31
N THR A 171 -4.15 -17.57 6.82
CA THR A 171 -4.92 -17.07 5.67
C THR A 171 -3.99 -16.42 4.66
N LEU A 172 -4.12 -16.81 3.39
CA LEU A 172 -3.44 -16.17 2.27
C LEU A 172 -4.27 -15.01 1.74
N LEU A 173 -3.61 -14.04 1.12
CA LEU A 173 -4.25 -12.95 0.38
C LEU A 173 -4.15 -13.28 -1.12
N LEU A 174 -5.21 -12.99 -1.89
CA LEU A 174 -5.27 -13.28 -3.32
C LEU A 174 -4.31 -12.35 -4.06
N TYR A 175 -3.48 -12.85 -4.98
CA TYR A 175 -2.60 -12.01 -5.80
C TYR A 175 -3.32 -11.51 -7.06
N THR A 176 -3.29 -10.21 -7.32
CA THR A 176 -3.68 -9.61 -8.61
C THR A 176 -2.59 -8.67 -9.11
N GLU A 177 -2.37 -8.61 -10.43
CA GLU A 177 -1.35 -7.75 -11.07
C GLU A 177 -1.70 -6.25 -11.05
N VAL A 178 -2.84 -5.88 -10.47
CA VAL A 178 -3.30 -4.49 -10.44
C VAL A 178 -2.42 -3.69 -9.49
N LYS A 179 -1.72 -2.68 -10.03
CA LYS A 179 -0.74 -1.80 -9.36
C LYS A 179 -1.21 -1.29 -7.99
N PHE A 180 -2.52 -1.06 -7.84
CA PHE A 180 -3.16 -0.47 -6.67
C PHE A 180 -3.26 -1.41 -5.44
N ILE A 181 -3.26 -2.74 -5.62
CA ILE A 181 -3.48 -3.72 -4.53
C ILE A 181 -2.18 -4.45 -4.14
N CYS A 182 -1.00 -3.92 -4.46
CA CYS A 182 0.23 -4.70 -4.26
C CYS A 182 0.74 -4.83 -2.80
N PHE A 183 -0.11 -4.61 -1.78
CA PHE A 183 0.11 -5.11 -0.41
C PHE A 183 0.36 -6.64 -0.38
N LEU A 184 0.03 -7.30 -1.48
CA LEU A 184 0.10 -8.74 -1.73
C LEU A 184 1.53 -9.24 -1.98
N LYS A 185 2.39 -8.51 -2.70
CA LYS A 185 3.78 -8.94 -2.92
C LYS A 185 4.60 -8.91 -1.62
N THR A 186 4.46 -7.87 -0.80
CA THR A 186 5.16 -7.71 0.49
C THR A 186 4.78 -8.82 1.47
N THR A 187 3.49 -9.09 1.60
CA THR A 187 2.98 -10.06 2.57
C THR A 187 3.22 -11.50 2.11
N LEU A 188 3.07 -11.79 0.81
CA LEU A 188 3.36 -13.12 0.25
C LEU A 188 4.86 -13.42 0.28
N LEU A 189 5.75 -12.48 -0.08
CA LEU A 189 7.20 -12.70 0.07
C LEU A 189 7.58 -12.88 1.53
N ARG A 190 7.09 -12.05 2.46
CA ARG A 190 7.41 -12.18 3.89
C ARG A 190 6.85 -13.47 4.50
N ARG A 191 5.65 -13.90 4.10
CA ARG A 191 5.04 -15.16 4.56
C ARG A 191 5.64 -16.40 3.90
N ALA A 192 5.97 -16.34 2.61
CA ALA A 192 6.69 -17.41 1.90
C ALA A 192 8.12 -17.55 2.42
N LEU A 193 8.83 -16.45 2.71
CA LEU A 193 10.13 -16.47 3.38
C LEU A 193 10.04 -17.08 4.78
N ASN A 194 8.99 -16.77 5.56
CA ASN A 194 8.79 -17.40 6.86
C ASN A 194 8.43 -18.90 6.75
N PHE A 195 7.68 -19.30 5.72
CA PHE A 195 7.38 -20.70 5.41
C PHE A 195 8.63 -21.48 4.94
N MET A 196 9.51 -20.82 4.18
CA MET A 196 10.79 -21.38 3.72
C MET A 196 11.87 -21.39 4.82
N LYS A 197 11.79 -20.50 5.82
CA LYS A 197 12.64 -20.55 7.04
C LYS A 197 12.43 -21.80 7.88
N VAL A 198 11.22 -22.38 7.85
CA VAL A 198 10.93 -23.67 8.52
C VAL A 198 11.64 -24.84 7.82
N ASN A 199 12.06 -24.67 6.56
CA ASN A 199 12.69 -25.71 5.72
C ASN A 199 14.17 -25.43 5.38
N ASP A 200 14.85 -24.62 6.19
CA ASP A 200 16.30 -24.39 6.20
C ASP A 200 16.99 -24.24 4.81
N CYS A 201 16.58 -23.20 4.06
CA CYS A 201 17.23 -22.87 2.78
C CYS A 201 18.22 -21.70 2.94
N SER A 202 19.52 -22.01 2.93
CA SER A 202 20.64 -21.10 3.20
C SER A 202 20.82 -19.93 2.20
N SER A 203 20.15 -19.97 1.05
CA SER A 203 20.26 -18.95 -0.02
C SER A 203 19.45 -17.66 0.24
N LEU A 204 18.52 -17.67 1.19
CA LEU A 204 17.58 -16.57 1.45
C LEU A 204 18.10 -15.51 2.44
N ARG A 205 19.25 -15.75 3.09
CA ARG A 205 19.80 -14.85 4.12
C ARG A 205 20.21 -13.49 3.54
N THR A 206 20.68 -13.47 2.29
CA THR A 206 21.09 -12.25 1.58
C THR A 206 19.90 -11.34 1.24
N TYR A 207 18.73 -11.92 1.01
CA TYR A 207 17.50 -11.21 0.62
C TYR A 207 16.89 -10.40 1.77
N LEU A 208 17.01 -10.89 3.02
CA LEU A 208 16.47 -10.22 4.20
C LEU A 208 17.24 -8.96 4.59
N THR A 209 18.55 -8.92 4.36
CA THR A 209 19.40 -7.74 4.57
C THR A 209 19.07 -6.58 3.63
N PHE A 210 18.48 -6.85 2.46
CA PHE A 210 18.10 -5.81 1.49
C PHE A 210 16.80 -5.08 1.85
N PHE A 211 15.95 -5.68 2.70
CA PHE A 211 14.67 -5.12 3.13
C PHE A 211 14.74 -4.30 4.44
N GLN A 212 15.90 -4.27 5.11
CA GLN A 212 16.10 -3.58 6.39
C GLN A 212 16.89 -2.26 6.28
N LYS A 213 17.18 -1.78 5.06
CA LYS A 213 17.80 -0.47 4.80
C LYS A 213 16.86 0.44 4.00
#